data_AF-G3Y771-F1
#
_entry.id   AF-G3Y771-F1
#
_cell.length_a   1.000
_cell.length_b   1.000
_cell.length_c   1.000
_cell.angle_alpha   90.00
_cell.angle_beta   90.00
_cell.angle_gamma   90.00
#
_symmetry.space_group_name_H-M   'P 1'
#
loop_
_entity.id
_entity.type
_entity.pdbx_description
1 polymer ?
#
loop_
_entity_poly.entity_id
_entity_poly.type
_entity_poly.pdbx_seq_one_letter_code
_entity_poly.pdbx_strand_id
1 'polypeptide(L)'
;YHALLALFYIDRSNHNAKELAETSDGVYLQAICPHLTSLAPHLFTWTVTTTFCLLSITVGALLRLSAFKFLGRNFTFQLAQPDTLVTGGLYRLVQHPSYTGLWLLAAGYLGMVMRWDGAMACAMDEAMHERLSGWGRCIVVVIVTGLIHSTVMRVRDEEGMLRDKFGRDWEEWHVRTA
;
A
#
# COMPACT_ATOMS: atom_id res chain seq x y z
N TYR A 1 8.74 -0.61 10.69
CA TYR A 1 8.72 0.79 11.16
C TYR A 1 7.43 1.10 11.93
N HIS A 2 6.24 1.15 11.31
CA HIS A 2 4.96 1.36 12.02
C HIS A 2 4.69 0.39 13.19
N ALA A 3 4.95 -0.91 13.00
CA ALA A 3 4.76 -1.91 14.06
C ALA A 3 5.71 -1.69 15.25
N LEU A 4 6.96 -1.28 14.99
CA LEU A 4 7.92 -0.93 16.04
C LEU A 4 7.47 0.33 16.79
N LEU A 5 7.04 1.36 16.07
CA LEU A 5 6.47 2.56 16.67
C LEU A 5 5.24 2.22 17.52
N ALA A 6 4.32 1.39 17.04
CA ALA A 6 3.15 0.98 17.82
C ALA A 6 3.55 0.22 19.11
N LEU A 7 4.51 -0.70 19.03
CA LEU A 7 4.97 -1.47 20.19
C LEU A 7 5.64 -0.61 21.26
N PHE A 8 6.54 0.30 20.87
CA PHE A 8 7.30 1.11 21.83
C PHE A 8 6.59 2.42 22.24
N TYR A 9 5.65 2.94 21.43
CA TYR A 9 4.93 4.19 21.72
C TYR A 9 3.69 3.98 22.60
N ILE A 10 2.98 2.86 22.46
CA ILE A 10 1.81 2.53 23.31
C ILE A 10 2.24 2.35 24.78
N ASP A 11 3.42 1.76 25.02
CA ASP A 11 3.97 1.55 26.34
C ASP A 11 4.25 2.88 27.07
N ARG A 12 4.69 3.91 26.32
CA ARG A 12 5.01 5.25 26.82
C ARG A 12 3.79 6.10 27.20
N SER A 13 2.63 5.94 26.54
CA SER A 13 1.43 6.74 26.82
C SER A 13 0.85 6.52 28.22
N ASN A 14 1.22 5.42 28.88
CA ASN A 14 0.70 5.02 30.20
C ASN A 14 1.66 5.34 31.37
N HIS A 15 2.87 5.85 31.11
CA HIS A 15 3.88 6.12 32.15
C HIS A 15 4.27 7.61 32.22
N ASN A 16 4.56 8.11 33.42
CA ASN A 16 4.97 9.50 33.65
C ASN A 16 6.26 9.82 32.86
N ALA A 17 6.24 10.88 32.05
CA ALA A 17 7.32 11.29 31.14
C ALA A 17 8.71 11.47 31.79
N LYS A 18 8.77 11.54 33.12
CA LYS A 18 9.99 11.75 33.91
C LYS A 18 10.70 10.46 34.32
N GLU A 19 10.01 9.33 34.40
CA GLU A 19 10.60 8.01 34.75
C GLU A 19 11.21 7.29 33.54
N LEU A 20 10.88 7.75 32.32
CA LEU A 20 11.19 7.03 31.07
C LEU A 20 12.47 7.51 30.37
N ALA A 21 13.12 8.57 30.87
CA ALA A 21 14.39 9.04 30.34
C ALA A 21 15.58 8.17 30.79
N GLU A 22 15.39 7.32 31.81
CA GLU A 22 16.41 6.39 32.32
C GLU A 22 16.26 4.95 31.78
N THR A 23 15.16 4.64 31.08
CA THR A 23 14.91 3.29 30.56
C THR A 23 15.48 3.13 29.15
N SER A 24 16.18 2.01 28.93
CA SER A 24 16.78 1.57 27.66
C SER A 24 15.88 1.80 26.42
N ASP A 25 14.57 1.68 26.58
CA ASP A 25 13.58 1.81 25.50
C ASP A 25 13.43 3.24 24.96
N GLY A 26 13.69 4.26 25.78
CA GLY A 26 13.67 5.67 25.35
C GLY A 26 14.75 5.99 24.32
N VAL A 27 15.93 5.37 24.45
CA VAL A 27 17.07 5.54 23.55
C VAL A 27 16.79 4.91 22.19
N TYR A 28 16.24 3.68 22.16
CA TYR A 28 15.86 3.02 20.90
C TYR A 28 14.73 3.77 20.19
N LEU A 29 13.75 4.29 20.93
CA LEU A 29 12.64 5.01 20.34
C LEU A 29 13.07 6.35 19.73
N GLN A 30 14.01 7.06 20.35
CA GLN A 30 14.60 8.29 19.80
C GLN A 30 15.49 8.00 18.57
N ALA A 31 16.14 6.83 18.53
CA ALA A 31 16.86 6.36 17.35
C ALA A 31 15.92 5.97 16.19
N ILE A 32 14.74 5.42 16.50
CA ILE A 32 13.73 5.05 15.50
C ILE A 32 12.95 6.30 15.03
N CYS A 33 12.63 7.22 15.94
CA CYS A 33 11.82 8.42 15.72
C CYS A 33 12.46 9.63 16.42
N PRO A 34 13.30 10.40 15.72
CA PRO A 34 13.93 11.60 16.29
C PRO A 34 12.93 12.65 16.78
N HIS A 35 11.77 12.77 16.13
CA HIS A 35 10.75 13.82 16.39
C HIS A 35 9.43 13.23 16.92
N LEU A 36 9.41 12.78 18.18
CA LEU A 36 8.22 12.18 18.80
C LEU A 36 7.05 13.15 19.04
N THR A 37 7.31 14.45 19.16
CA THR A 37 6.28 15.48 19.43
C THR A 37 5.28 15.64 18.29
N SER A 38 5.67 15.23 17.08
CA SER A 38 4.83 15.34 15.87
C SER A 38 3.94 14.13 15.61
N LEU A 39 3.97 13.12 16.50
CA LEU A 39 3.21 11.88 16.33
C LEU A 39 1.81 11.97 16.94
N ALA A 40 0.77 11.58 16.18
CA ALA A 40 -0.58 11.47 16.72
C ALA A 40 -0.82 10.09 17.36
N PRO A 41 -1.06 9.98 18.68
CA PRO A 41 -1.15 8.68 19.38
C PRO A 41 -2.23 7.74 18.84
N HIS A 42 -3.35 8.30 18.37
CA HIS A 42 -4.49 7.55 17.87
C HIS A 42 -4.22 6.79 16.55
N LEU A 43 -3.14 7.11 15.83
CA LEU A 43 -2.75 6.40 14.61
C LEU A 43 -1.97 5.11 14.88
N PHE A 44 -1.52 4.92 16.12
CA PHE A 44 -0.74 3.76 16.54
C PHE A 44 -1.52 2.82 17.44
N THR A 45 -2.73 3.20 17.86
CA THR A 45 -3.66 2.35 18.60
C THR A 45 -4.63 1.62 17.66
N TRP A 46 -5.33 0.61 18.19
CA TRP A 46 -6.41 -0.10 17.48
C TRP A 46 -7.63 0.81 17.31
N THR A 47 -7.60 1.62 16.26
CA THR A 47 -8.73 2.43 15.83
C THR A 47 -9.43 1.75 14.66
N VAL A 48 -10.66 2.19 14.40
CA VAL A 48 -11.42 1.76 13.22
C VAL A 48 -10.61 2.04 11.95
N THR A 49 -9.97 3.20 11.85
CA THR A 49 -9.14 3.60 10.72
C THR A 49 -7.92 2.69 10.52
N THR A 50 -7.15 2.40 11.59
CA THR A 50 -5.96 1.52 11.46
C THR A 50 -6.38 0.09 11.10
N THR A 51 -7.48 -0.39 11.68
CA THR A 51 -8.05 -1.70 11.36
C THR A 51 -8.46 -1.81 9.89
N PHE A 52 -9.16 -0.81 9.35
CA PHE A 52 -9.53 -0.78 7.93
C PHE A 52 -8.30 -0.72 7.02
N CYS A 53 -7.27 0.07 7.36
CA CYS A 53 -6.04 0.13 6.57
C CYS A 53 -5.30 -1.21 6.54
N LEU A 54 -5.16 -1.87 7.69
CA LEU A 54 -4.53 -3.20 7.80
C LEU A 54 -5.34 -4.27 7.07
N LEU A 55 -6.67 -4.22 7.16
CA LEU A 55 -7.55 -5.11 6.41
C LEU A 55 -7.38 -4.92 4.90
N SER A 56 -7.37 -3.66 4.43
CA SER A 56 -7.15 -3.33 3.03
C SER A 56 -5.81 -3.87 2.52
N ILE A 57 -4.74 -3.70 3.30
CA ILE A 57 -3.40 -4.23 2.98
C ILE A 57 -3.44 -5.76 2.90
N THR A 58 -4.05 -6.41 3.88
CA THR A 58 -4.11 -7.87 3.96
C THR A 58 -4.90 -8.46 2.79
N VAL A 59 -6.09 -7.92 2.51
CA VAL A 59 -6.93 -8.35 1.38
C VAL A 59 -6.23 -8.07 0.05
N GLY A 60 -5.62 -6.90 -0.11
CA GLY A 60 -4.87 -6.55 -1.33
C GLY A 60 -3.67 -7.47 -1.57
N ALA A 61 -2.91 -7.81 -0.52
CA ALA A 61 -1.81 -8.75 -0.59
C ALA A 61 -2.28 -10.16 -0.96
N LEU A 62 -3.34 -10.66 -0.30
CA LEU A 62 -3.92 -11.96 -0.61
C LEU A 62 -4.40 -12.02 -2.06
N LEU A 63 -5.09 -10.98 -2.54
CA LEU A 63 -5.58 -10.93 -3.92
C LEU A 63 -4.44 -10.98 -4.95
N ARG A 64 -3.33 -10.26 -4.69
CA ARG A 64 -2.14 -10.32 -5.55
C ARG A 64 -1.48 -11.69 -5.52
N LEU A 65 -1.28 -12.27 -4.34
CA LEU A 65 -0.67 -13.60 -4.20
C LEU A 65 -1.54 -14.68 -4.86
N SER A 66 -2.87 -14.60 -4.71
CA SER A 66 -3.81 -15.47 -5.40
C SER A 66 -3.73 -15.30 -6.92
N ALA A 67 -3.72 -14.06 -7.42
CA ALA A 67 -3.58 -13.78 -8.85
C ALA A 67 -2.28 -14.40 -9.43
N PHE A 68 -1.14 -14.20 -8.75
CA PHE A 68 0.14 -14.79 -9.15
C PHE A 68 0.13 -16.31 -9.10
N LYS A 69 -0.51 -16.90 -8.08
CA LYS A 69 -0.68 -18.35 -7.98
C LYS A 69 -1.50 -18.93 -9.12
N PHE A 70 -2.56 -18.23 -9.56
CA PHE A 70 -3.41 -18.66 -10.67
C PHE A 70 -2.72 -18.53 -12.04
N LEU A 71 -1.93 -17.47 -12.25
CA LEU A 71 -1.10 -17.32 -13.45
C LEU A 71 0.04 -18.35 -13.49
N GLY A 72 0.63 -18.68 -12.34
CA GLY A 72 1.68 -19.68 -12.20
C GLY A 72 2.88 -19.41 -13.12
N ARG A 73 3.20 -20.36 -14.01
CA ARG A 73 4.33 -20.27 -14.95
C ARG A 73 4.17 -19.17 -16.02
N ASN A 74 2.94 -18.68 -16.24
CA ASN A 74 2.67 -17.60 -17.18
C ASN A 74 2.91 -16.21 -16.56
N PHE A 75 3.15 -16.11 -15.25
CA PHE A 75 3.40 -14.83 -14.59
C PHE A 75 4.82 -14.33 -14.87
N THR A 76 4.91 -13.09 -15.34
CA THR A 76 6.17 -12.38 -15.53
C THR A 76 6.05 -10.95 -15.00
N PHE A 77 7.08 -10.48 -14.28
CA PHE A 77 7.12 -9.09 -13.78
C PHE A 77 7.37 -8.08 -14.90
N GLN A 78 8.01 -8.51 -15.98
CA GLN A 78 8.10 -7.76 -17.22
C GLN A 78 7.01 -8.25 -18.16
N LEU A 79 6.51 -7.36 -19.02
CA LEU A 79 5.48 -7.70 -19.98
C LEU A 79 6.03 -8.77 -20.95
N ALA A 80 5.62 -10.02 -20.78
CA ALA A 80 6.03 -11.13 -21.64
C ALA A 80 4.81 -11.91 -22.10
N GLN A 81 4.87 -12.37 -23.35
CA GLN A 81 3.77 -13.10 -23.97
C GLN A 81 3.53 -14.44 -23.28
N PRO A 82 2.38 -14.66 -22.61
CA PRO A 82 2.12 -15.91 -21.89
C PRO A 82 1.77 -17.03 -22.87
N ASP A 83 2.12 -18.28 -22.58
CA ASP A 83 1.87 -19.39 -23.52
C ASP A 83 0.39 -19.75 -23.66
N THR A 84 -0.39 -19.47 -22.63
CA THR A 84 -1.83 -19.81 -22.55
C THR A 84 -2.64 -18.68 -21.94
N LEU A 85 -3.87 -18.51 -22.41
CA LEU A 85 -4.82 -17.55 -21.86
C LEU A 85 -5.49 -18.15 -20.61
N VAL A 86 -5.19 -17.59 -19.44
CA VAL A 86 -5.74 -18.06 -18.16
C VAL A 86 -7.06 -17.36 -17.89
N THR A 87 -8.18 -18.08 -18.04
CA THR A 87 -9.54 -17.57 -17.82
C THR A 87 -10.24 -18.18 -16.60
N GLY A 88 -9.53 -19.07 -15.88
CA GLY A 88 -10.06 -19.82 -14.74
C GLY A 88 -9.95 -19.08 -13.40
N GLY A 89 -10.72 -19.56 -12.41
CA GLY A 89 -10.66 -19.05 -11.04
C GLY A 89 -11.02 -17.57 -10.93
N LEU A 90 -10.11 -16.78 -10.38
CA LEU A 90 -10.32 -15.35 -10.16
C LEU A 90 -10.40 -14.55 -11.49
N TYR A 91 -9.71 -15.04 -12.53
CA TYR A 91 -9.71 -14.48 -13.89
C TYR A 91 -11.02 -14.70 -14.65
N ARG A 92 -11.96 -15.46 -14.08
CA ARG A 92 -13.33 -15.58 -14.58
C ARG A 92 -14.20 -14.39 -14.18
N LEU A 93 -13.83 -13.69 -13.10
CA LEU A 93 -14.62 -12.60 -12.52
C LEU A 93 -14.05 -11.23 -12.91
N VAL A 94 -12.72 -11.10 -12.92
CA VAL A 94 -12.02 -9.84 -13.19
C VAL A 94 -10.77 -10.15 -14.01
N GLN A 95 -10.48 -9.37 -15.05
CA GLN A 95 -9.30 -9.54 -15.91
C GLN A 95 -7.98 -9.28 -15.16
N HIS A 96 -8.02 -8.31 -14.25
CA HIS A 96 -6.85 -7.74 -13.60
C HIS A 96 -6.93 -7.76 -12.05
N PRO A 97 -7.10 -8.94 -11.42
CA PRO A 97 -7.26 -9.03 -9.97
C PRO A 97 -6.02 -8.55 -9.21
N SER A 98 -4.82 -8.72 -9.78
CA SER A 98 -3.57 -8.24 -9.17
C SER A 98 -3.49 -6.71 -9.09
N TYR A 99 -4.06 -5.99 -10.06
CA TYR A 99 -4.15 -4.53 -10.05
C TYR A 99 -5.18 -4.05 -9.04
N THR A 100 -6.32 -4.76 -8.90
CA THR A 100 -7.27 -4.49 -7.82
C THR A 100 -6.59 -4.62 -6.45
N GLY A 101 -5.77 -5.66 -6.26
CA GLY A 101 -5.02 -5.86 -5.03
C GLY A 101 -3.94 -4.78 -4.80
N LEU A 102 -3.33 -4.27 -5.87
CA LEU A 102 -2.40 -3.14 -5.80
C LEU A 102 -3.08 -1.88 -5.28
N TRP A 103 -4.29 -1.59 -5.75
CA TRP A 103 -5.06 -0.43 -5.29
C TRP A 103 -5.46 -0.52 -3.81
N LEU A 104 -5.86 -1.71 -3.35
CA LEU A 104 -6.14 -1.94 -1.92
C LEU A 104 -4.89 -1.78 -1.05
N LEU A 105 -3.74 -2.26 -1.52
CA LEU A 105 -2.46 -2.05 -0.85
C LEU A 105 -2.07 -0.56 -0.80
N ALA A 106 -2.17 0.13 -1.94
CA ALA A 106 -1.87 1.56 -2.03
C ALA A 106 -2.77 2.38 -1.11
N ALA A 107 -4.07 2.08 -1.05
CA ALA A 107 -5.03 2.75 -0.18
C ALA A 107 -4.68 2.59 1.30
N GLY A 108 -4.41 1.36 1.76
CA GLY A 108 -4.04 1.12 3.15
C GLY A 108 -2.66 1.69 3.50
N TYR A 109 -1.71 1.66 2.57
CA TYR A 109 -0.38 2.25 2.77
C TYR A 109 -0.42 3.78 2.82
N LEU A 110 -1.19 4.42 1.94
CA LEU A 110 -1.43 5.87 1.98
C LEU A 110 -2.19 6.30 3.24
N GLY A 111 -3.17 5.49 3.64
CA GLY A 111 -4.02 5.75 4.81
C GLY A 111 -3.36 5.49 6.16
N MET A 112 -2.19 4.83 6.20
CA MET A 112 -1.48 4.51 7.44
C MET A 112 -0.05 5.05 7.45
N VAL A 113 0.75 4.71 6.44
CA VAL A 113 2.20 4.94 6.41
C VAL A 113 2.58 6.31 5.88
N MET A 114 2.04 6.70 4.72
CA MET A 114 2.36 7.98 4.07
C MET A 114 1.60 9.17 4.66
N ARG A 115 0.99 8.98 5.82
CA ARG A 115 0.31 10.06 6.55
C ARG A 115 1.33 11.04 7.10
N TRP A 116 1.06 12.33 6.88
CA TRP A 116 1.88 13.43 7.40
C TRP A 116 1.98 13.46 8.92
N ASP A 117 0.93 12.97 9.60
CA ASP A 117 0.82 12.81 11.05
C ASP A 117 1.18 11.39 11.55
N GLY A 118 1.56 10.50 10.62
CA GLY A 118 1.90 9.09 10.87
C GLY A 118 3.39 8.84 10.98
N ALA A 119 3.87 7.67 10.53
CA ALA A 119 5.29 7.31 10.61
C ALA A 119 6.22 8.29 9.88
N MET A 120 5.76 8.95 8.81
CA MET A 120 6.58 9.91 8.08
C MET A 120 6.95 11.13 8.93
N ALA A 121 6.12 11.50 9.91
CA ALA A 121 6.38 12.62 10.82
C ALA A 121 7.66 12.41 11.64
N CYS A 122 8.01 11.16 11.98
CA CYS A 122 9.22 10.85 12.72
C CYS A 122 10.51 11.25 11.98
N ALA A 123 10.49 11.24 10.64
CA ALA A 123 11.62 11.59 9.80
C ALA A 123 11.61 13.07 9.37
N MET A 124 10.60 13.84 9.78
CA MET A 124 10.43 15.24 9.41
C MET A 124 10.70 16.13 10.62
N ASP A 125 11.67 17.03 10.48
CA ASP A 125 11.93 18.08 11.47
C ASP A 125 10.80 19.12 11.47
N GLU A 126 10.63 19.88 12.55
CA GLU A 126 9.51 20.83 12.72
C GLU A 126 9.49 21.89 11.62
N ALA A 127 10.67 22.38 11.20
CA ALA A 127 10.80 23.32 10.07
C ALA A 127 10.38 22.71 8.71
N MET A 128 10.57 21.40 8.55
CA MET A 128 10.12 20.67 7.35
C MET A 128 8.61 20.45 7.40
N HIS A 129 8.07 20.15 8.58
CA HIS A 129 6.64 19.93 8.77
C HIS A 129 5.84 21.22 8.54
N GLU A 130 6.31 22.38 9.02
CA GLU A 130 5.68 23.68 8.73
C GLU A 130 5.72 24.01 7.23
N ARG A 131 6.85 23.79 6.56
CA ARG A 131 7.01 24.06 5.12
C ARG A 131 6.13 23.18 4.23
N LEU A 132 5.94 21.92 4.60
CA LEU A 132 5.10 20.97 3.87
C LEU A 132 3.66 20.90 4.40
N SER A 133 3.33 21.67 5.45
CA SER A 133 1.96 21.76 5.94
C SER A 133 1.04 22.24 4.82
N GLY A 134 -0.07 21.53 4.60
CA GLY A 134 -1.02 21.79 3.50
C GLY A 134 -0.69 21.10 2.16
N TRP A 135 0.56 20.70 1.90
CA TRP A 135 0.95 20.04 0.64
C TRP A 135 0.61 18.54 0.60
N GLY A 136 0.35 17.91 1.75
CA GLY A 136 0.09 16.48 1.84
C GLY A 136 -1.04 16.01 0.92
N ARG A 137 -2.13 16.79 0.80
CA ARG A 137 -3.24 16.47 -0.12
C ARG A 137 -2.79 16.52 -1.59
N CYS A 138 -2.03 17.53 -1.98
CA CYS A 138 -1.51 17.67 -3.33
C CYS A 138 -0.55 16.53 -3.68
N ILE A 139 0.35 16.16 -2.76
CA ILE A 139 1.29 15.05 -2.94
C ILE A 139 0.55 13.72 -3.09
N VAL A 140 -0.45 13.46 -2.24
CA VAL A 140 -1.29 12.27 -2.36
C VAL A 140 -2.02 12.24 -3.72
N VAL A 141 -2.60 13.37 -4.16
CA VAL A 141 -3.26 13.45 -5.47
C VAL A 141 -2.28 13.18 -6.61
N VAL A 142 -1.07 13.72 -6.57
CA VAL A 142 -0.02 13.48 -7.58
C VAL A 142 0.38 12.00 -7.60
N ILE A 143 0.63 11.41 -6.43
CA ILE A 143 0.98 9.98 -6.31
C ILE A 143 -0.15 9.11 -6.86
N VAL A 144 -1.39 9.34 -6.43
CA VAL A 144 -2.56 8.57 -6.89
C VAL A 144 -2.74 8.72 -8.39
N THR A 145 -2.62 9.94 -8.93
CA THR A 145 -2.74 10.18 -10.38
C THR A 145 -1.66 9.45 -11.16
N GLY A 146 -0.40 9.48 -10.69
CA GLY A 146 0.70 8.72 -11.29
C GLY A 146 0.50 7.20 -11.23
N LEU A 147 -0.04 6.69 -10.11
CA LEU A 147 -0.39 5.28 -9.98
C LEU A 147 -1.55 4.87 -10.91
N ILE A 148 -2.56 5.74 -11.09
CA ILE A 148 -3.66 5.52 -12.05
C ILE A 148 -3.09 5.47 -13.46
N HIS A 149 -2.31 6.49 -13.83
CA HIS A 149 -1.75 6.59 -15.17
C HIS A 149 -0.86 5.38 -15.51
N SER A 150 0.06 5.00 -14.61
CA SER A 150 0.94 3.85 -14.81
C SER A 150 0.15 2.52 -14.89
N THR A 151 -0.87 2.34 -14.06
CA THR A 151 -1.73 1.15 -14.10
C THR A 151 -2.52 1.08 -15.41
N VAL A 152 -3.12 2.19 -15.85
CA VAL A 152 -3.90 2.24 -17.10
C VAL A 152 -3.02 1.98 -18.32
N MET A 153 -1.84 2.60 -18.38
CA MET A 153 -0.88 2.36 -19.46
C MET A 153 -0.52 0.88 -19.51
N ARG A 154 -0.20 0.29 -18.36
CA ARG A 154 0.21 -1.11 -18.30
C ARG A 154 -0.90 -2.10 -18.62
N VAL A 155 -2.12 -1.84 -18.17
CA VAL A 155 -3.31 -2.63 -18.54
C VAL A 155 -3.53 -2.56 -20.05
N ARG A 156 -3.39 -1.38 -20.67
CA ARG A 156 -3.53 -1.24 -22.13
C ARG A 156 -2.46 -2.04 -22.89
N ASP A 157 -1.22 -2.00 -22.42
CA ASP A 157 -0.12 -2.77 -23.02
C ASP A 157 -0.34 -4.29 -22.87
N GLU A 158 -0.82 -4.73 -21.69
CA GLU A 158 -1.18 -6.13 -21.42
C GLU A 158 -2.33 -6.61 -22.31
N GLU A 159 -3.43 -5.88 -22.34
CA GLU A 159 -4.61 -6.24 -23.13
C GLU A 159 -4.29 -6.21 -24.64
N GLY A 160 -3.49 -5.24 -25.10
CA GLY A 160 -3.00 -5.21 -26.48
C GLY A 160 -2.18 -6.45 -26.84
N MET A 161 -1.22 -6.82 -25.98
CA MET A 161 -0.43 -8.04 -26.14
C MET A 161 -1.30 -9.31 -26.17
N LEU A 162 -2.26 -9.42 -25.24
CA LEU A 162 -3.13 -10.58 -25.15
C LEU A 162 -4.05 -10.69 -26.36
N ARG A 163 -4.59 -9.57 -26.84
CA ARG A 163 -5.37 -9.51 -28.07
C ARG A 163 -4.56 -9.94 -29.28
N ASP A 164 -3.34 -9.44 -29.44
CA ASP A 164 -2.47 -9.77 -30.57
C ASP A 164 -2.08 -11.26 -30.57
N LYS A 165 -1.88 -11.86 -29.39
CA LYS A 165 -1.48 -13.27 -29.26
C LYS A 165 -2.64 -14.25 -29.40
N PHE A 166 -3.77 -14.00 -28.75
CA PHE A 166 -4.87 -14.95 -28.63
C PHE A 166 -6.07 -14.61 -29.51
N GLY A 167 -6.14 -13.42 -30.09
CA GLY A 167 -7.17 -13.01 -31.04
C GLY A 167 -8.59 -13.24 -30.50
N ARG A 168 -9.35 -14.11 -31.19
CA ARG A 168 -10.76 -14.40 -30.86
C ARG A 168 -10.96 -14.95 -29.45
N ASP A 169 -10.05 -15.78 -28.95
CA ASP A 169 -10.19 -16.37 -27.60
C ASP A 169 -10.13 -15.28 -26.51
N TRP A 170 -9.28 -14.27 -26.72
CA TRP A 170 -9.23 -13.10 -25.84
C TRP A 170 -10.47 -12.23 -26.01
N GLU A 171 -10.95 -11.96 -27.23
CA GLU A 171 -12.15 -11.14 -27.45
C GLU A 171 -13.40 -11.75 -26.77
N GLU A 172 -13.61 -13.06 -26.90
CA GLU A 172 -14.72 -13.77 -26.25
C GLU A 172 -14.62 -13.79 -24.72
N TRP A 173 -13.41 -13.87 -24.18
CA TRP A 173 -13.19 -13.76 -22.74
C TRP A 173 -13.36 -12.31 -22.26
N HIS A 174 -12.85 -11.34 -23.01
CA HIS A 174 -12.86 -9.93 -22.66
C HIS A 174 -14.29 -9.41 -22.51
N VAL A 175 -15.18 -9.72 -23.47
CA VAL A 175 -16.60 -9.35 -23.41
C VAL A 175 -17.31 -9.86 -22.14
N ARG A 176 -16.86 -10.99 -21.57
CA ARG A 176 -17.47 -11.59 -20.37
C ARG A 176 -16.90 -11.05 -19.06
N THR A 177 -15.78 -10.33 -19.10
CA THR A 177 -14.97 -10.04 -17.90
C THR A 177 -14.48 -8.59 -17.80
N ALA A 178 -14.71 -7.76 -18.82
CA ALA A 178 -14.37 -6.34 -18.85
C ALA A 178 -15.19 -5.52 -17.84
#